data_AF-A0AA41RUD6-F1
#
_entry.id   AF-A0AA41RUD6-F1
#
_cell.length_a   1.000
_cell.length_b   1.000
_cell.length_c   1.000
_cell.angle_alpha   90.00
_cell.angle_beta   90.00
_cell.angle_gamma   90.00
#
_symmetry.space_group_name_H-M   'P 1'
#
loop_
_entity.id
_entity.type
_entity.pdbx_description
1 polymer ?
#
loop_
_entity_poly.entity_id
_entity_poly.type
_entity_poly.pdbx_seq_one_letter_code
_entity_poly.pdbx_strand_id
1 'polypeptide(L)' 'AKKGEPENTPDEILSMVKSLASHPHRVLLFLQQSSVEWCSSLWLDTIREIDPTLKRTIVVVSKFDNRLK' A
#
# COMPACT_ATOMS: atom_id res chain seq x y z
N ALA A 1 10.16 -9.26 6.48
CA ALA A 1 9.53 -10.41 7.15
C ALA A 1 9.57 -10.21 8.66
N LYS A 2 8.49 -10.48 9.40
CA LYS A 2 8.57 -10.57 10.86
C LYS A 2 9.50 -11.73 11.24
N LYS A 3 10.09 -11.67 12.43
CA LYS A 3 10.94 -12.76 12.94
C LYS A 3 10.15 -14.07 12.95
N GLY A 4 10.57 -15.05 12.14
CA GLY A 4 9.92 -16.35 12.00
C GLY A 4 9.10 -16.56 10.71
N GLU A 5 8.96 -15.54 9.86
CA GLU A 5 8.36 -15.68 8.53
C GLU A 5 9.42 -16.08 7.50
N PRO A 6 9.04 -16.85 6.46
CA PRO A 6 9.88 -17.09 5.29
C PRO A 6 10.38 -15.80 4.63
N GLU A 7 11.60 -15.84 4.07
CA GLU A 7 12.20 -14.69 3.37
C GLU A 7 11.38 -14.23 2.16
N ASN A 8 10.65 -15.15 1.52
CA ASN A 8 9.81 -14.87 0.35
C ASN A 8 8.42 -14.31 0.68
N THR A 9 8.05 -14.23 1.96
CA THR A 9 6.74 -13.72 2.39
C THR A 9 6.39 -12.32 1.83
N PRO A 10 7.32 -11.35 1.75
CA PRO A 10 7.01 -10.05 1.13
C PRO A 10 6.55 -10.16 -0.33
N ASP A 11 7.18 -11.04 -1.11
CA ASP A 11 6.86 -11.23 -2.53
C ASP A 11 5.51 -11.94 -2.71
N GLU A 12 5.22 -12.92 -1.86
CA GLU A 12 3.92 -13.60 -1.85
C GLU A 12 2.78 -12.64 -1.50
N ILE A 13 2.98 -11.78 -0.48
CA ILE A 13 2.01 -10.75 -0.10
C ILE A 13 1.82 -9.76 -1.26
N LEU A 14 2.90 -9.29 -1.88
CA LEU A 14 2.82 -8.38 -3.01
C LEU A 14 2.04 -8.99 -4.18
N SER A 15 2.34 -10.25 -4.52
CA SER A 15 1.65 -11.01 -5.58
C SER A 15 0.16 -11.16 -5.28
N MET A 16 -0.19 -11.54 -4.05
CA MET A 16 -1.57 -11.66 -3.59
C MET A 16 -2.30 -10.31 -3.68
N VAL A 17 -1.70 -9.23 -3.19
CA VAL A 17 -2.28 -7.89 -3.23
C VAL A 17 -2.52 -7.45 -4.67
N LYS A 18 -1.54 -7.61 -5.57
CA LYS A 18 -1.69 -7.27 -6.99
C LYS A 18 -2.83 -8.05 -7.64
N SER A 19 -2.89 -9.37 -7.43
CA SER A 19 -3.97 -10.21 -7.98
C SER A 19 -5.36 -9.71 -7.56
N LEU A 20 -5.52 -9.33 -6.29
CA LEU A 20 -6.77 -8.78 -5.77
C LEU A 20 -7.04 -7.35 -6.29
N ALA A 21 -6.05 -6.46 -6.26
CA ALA A 21 -6.25 -5.04 -6.53
C ALA A 21 -6.37 -4.70 -8.04
N SER A 22 -5.89 -5.58 -8.92
CA SER A 22 -5.91 -5.36 -10.39
C SER A 22 -7.30 -5.35 -11.02
N HIS A 23 -8.35 -5.81 -10.34
CA HIS A 23 -9.68 -5.82 -10.93
C HIS A 23 -10.21 -4.38 -11.16
N PRO A 24 -10.69 -4.02 -12.36
CA PRO A 24 -11.01 -2.63 -12.72
C PRO A 24 -12.20 -2.05 -11.94
N HIS A 25 -13.13 -2.89 -11.50
CA HIS A 25 -14.31 -2.50 -10.73
C HIS A 25 -14.11 -2.65 -9.22
N ARG A 26 -12.90 -2.37 -8.74
CA ARG A 26 -12.54 -2.45 -7.32
C ARG A 26 -11.98 -1.12 -6.83
N VAL A 27 -12.59 -0.56 -5.80
CA VAL A 27 -12.05 0.62 -5.11
C VAL A 27 -10.83 0.20 -4.31
N LEU A 28 -9.76 0.98 -4.40
CA LEU A 28 -8.52 0.79 -3.67
C LEU A 28 -8.49 1.78 -2.50
N LEU A 29 -8.39 1.27 -1.28
CA LEU A 29 -8.20 2.09 -0.09
C LEU A 29 -6.71 2.08 0.28
N PHE A 30 -5.98 3.11 -0.13
CA PHE A 30 -4.55 3.20 0.13
C PHE A 30 -4.30 3.86 1.49
N LEU A 31 -4.09 3.03 2.52
CA LEU A 31 -3.92 3.48 3.89
C LEU A 31 -2.44 3.71 4.22
N GLN A 32 -2.08 4.95 4.54
CA GLN A 32 -0.72 5.37 4.87
C GLN A 32 -0.67 5.97 6.27
N GLN A 33 0.39 5.67 7.03
CA GLN A 33 0.65 6.36 8.29
C GLN A 33 1.22 7.75 8.01
N SER A 34 0.77 8.74 8.77
CA SER A 34 1.20 10.12 8.59
C SER A 34 2.72 10.29 8.72
N SER A 35 3.39 9.52 9.58
CA SER A 35 4.84 9.62 9.82
C SER A 35 5.72 9.11 8.68
N VAL A 36 5.16 8.41 7.69
CA VAL A 36 5.93 7.87 6.58
C VAL A 36 5.99 8.89 5.44
N GLU A 37 7.18 9.10 4.89
CA GLU A 37 7.37 9.90 3.69
C GLU A 37 6.77 9.20 2.46
N TRP A 38 5.98 9.92 1.69
CA TRP A 38 5.20 9.36 0.59
C TRP A 38 6.07 8.79 -0.53
N CYS A 39 7.16 9.48 -0.86
CA CYS A 39 8.13 9.05 -1.87
C CYS A 39 8.85 7.75 -1.49
N SER A 40 8.82 7.37 -0.21
CA SER A 40 9.44 6.14 0.30
C SER A 40 8.42 5.02 0.53
N SER A 41 7.14 5.22 0.19
CA SER A 41 6.13 4.18 0.35
C SER A 41 6.27 3.12 -0.74
N LEU A 42 6.71 1.93 -0.34
CA LEU A 42 6.78 0.73 -1.19
C LEU A 42 5.46 0.46 -1.95
N TRP A 43 4.33 0.83 -1.34
CA TRP A 43 3.01 0.58 -1.88
C TRP A 43 2.56 1.62 -2.91
N LEU A 44 3.17 2.82 -2.93
CA LEU A 44 2.79 3.85 -3.90
C LEU A 44 3.10 3.41 -5.33
N ASP A 45 4.25 2.79 -5.56
CA ASP A 45 4.63 2.27 -6.88
C ASP A 45 3.72 1.12 -7.30
N THR A 46 3.38 0.23 -6.36
CA THR A 46 2.42 -0.86 -6.60
C THR A 46 1.04 -0.32 -7.00
N ILE A 47 0.55 0.71 -6.30
CA ILE A 47 -0.74 1.32 -6.62
C ILE A 47 -0.69 2.03 -7.97
N ARG A 48 0.41 2.73 -8.31
CA ARG A 48 0.58 3.37 -9.62
C ARG A 48 0.67 2.37 -10.77
N GLU A 49 1.21 1.18 -10.54
CA GLU A 49 1.19 0.10 -11.53
C GLU A 49 -0.23 -0.41 -11.80
N ILE A 50 -1.08 -0.44 -10.75
CA ILE A 50 -2.45 -0.99 -10.79
C ILE A 50 -3.50 0.05 -11.24
N ASP A 51 -3.34 1.30 -10.84
CA ASP A 51 -4.20 2.44 -11.16
C ASP A 51 -3.34 3.70 -11.36
N PRO A 52 -2.68 3.84 -12.53
CA PRO A 52 -1.75 4.94 -12.80
C PRO A 52 -2.38 6.33 -12.67
N THR A 53 -3.69 6.42 -12.93
CA THR A 53 -4.46 7.68 -12.86
C THR A 53 -5.10 7.93 -11.51
N LEU A 54 -4.95 7.00 -10.57
CA LEU A 54 -5.58 7.03 -9.23
C LEU A 54 -7.11 7.23 -9.27
N LYS A 55 -7.78 6.82 -10.36
CA LYS A 55 -9.22 7.08 -10.58
C LYS A 55 -10.13 6.30 -9.64
N ARG A 56 -9.66 5.16 -9.15
CA ARG A 56 -10.39 4.28 -8.23
C ARG A 56 -9.66 4.11 -6.90
N THR A 57 -8.72 5.00 -6.61
CA THR A 57 -7.91 4.96 -5.40
C THR A 57 -8.27 6.11 -4.46
N ILE A 58 -8.60 5.76 -3.21
CA ILE A 58 -8.82 6.71 -2.13
C ILE A 58 -7.62 6.62 -1.19
N VAL A 59 -6.91 7.72 -1.01
CA VAL A 59 -5.78 7.78 -0.07
C VAL A 59 -6.28 8.16 1.32
N VAL A 60 -6.00 7.31 2.30
CA VAL A 60 -6.34 7.52 3.71
C VAL A 60 -5.07 7.66 4.52
N VAL A 61 -4.82 8.87 5.03
CA VAL A 61 -3.70 9.11 5.93
C VAL A 61 -4.19 9.02 7.37
N SER A 62 -3.57 8.17 8.17
CA SER A 62 -3.93 7.92 9.56
C SER A 62 -2.77 8.17 10.53
N LYS A 63 -3.03 8.04 11.84
CA LYS A 63 -2.03 8.20 12.91
C LYS A 63 -1.34 9.57 12.94
N PHE A 64 -2.10 10.66 12.84
CA PHE A 64 -1.55 12.02 12.94
C PHE A 64 -1.08 12.36 14.36
N ASP A 65 -1.63 11.69 15.36
CA ASP A 65 -1.19 11.76 16.76
C ASP A 65 0.29 11.39 16.94
N ASN A 66 0.82 10.47 16.12
CA ASN A 66 2.24 10.11 16.14
C ASN A 66 3.18 11.25 15.72
N ARG A 67 2.69 12.29 15.04
CA ARG A 67 3.49 13.46 14.64
C ARG A 67 3.53 14.56 15.70
N LEU A 68 2.67 14.49 16.71
CA LEU A 68 2.55 15.51 17.76
C LEU A 68 3.39 15.19 19.01
N LYS A 69 4.20 14.12 18.96
CA LYS A 69 5.17 13.75 19.99
C LYS A 69 6.55 14.26 19.67
#